data_AF-A0A3B9V6W0-F1
#
_entry.id   AF-A0A3B9V6W0-F1
#
_cell.length_a   1.000
_cell.length_b   1.000
_cell.length_c   1.000
_cell.angle_alpha   90.00
_cell.angle_beta   90.00
_cell.angle_gamma   90.00
#
_symmetry.space_group_name_H-M   'P 1'
#
loop_
_entity.id
_entity.type
_entity.pdbx_description
1 polymer ?
#
loop_
_entity_poly.entity_id
_entity_poly.type
_entity_poly.pdbx_seq_one_letter_code
_entity_poly.pdbx_strand_id
1 'polypeptide(L)'
;MSLIKEGLNKGDSMAGILLIAIAFVFIFSSSGYAGEMIGSPRYYRYIKDSSLPYQPTDEINYEEANNLYTYYEAYFDGEGRVVSLKKFVKGKLEWVDKYVYGATGSLESRERSALDTILP
;
A
#
# COMPACT_ATOMS: atom_id res chain seq x y z
N MET A 1 25.31 48.18 37.81
CA MET A 1 24.49 47.09 38.39
C MET A 1 24.15 46.12 37.24
N SER A 2 24.67 44.89 37.28
CA SER A 2 24.43 43.70 36.41
C SER A 2 24.64 43.84 34.88
N LEU A 3 25.69 43.29 34.24
CA LEU A 3 25.90 41.87 33.84
C LEU A 3 24.63 41.31 33.16
N ILE A 4 24.62 40.94 31.88
CA ILE A 4 25.22 39.71 31.32
C ILE A 4 25.42 39.84 29.80
N LYS A 5 26.55 39.28 29.34
CA LYS A 5 26.92 38.97 27.95
C LYS A 5 26.01 37.89 27.37
N GLU A 6 25.67 37.97 26.10
CA GLU A 6 25.61 36.83 25.16
C GLU A 6 25.37 37.44 23.78
N GLY A 7 26.35 37.44 22.88
CA GLY A 7 26.84 36.21 22.28
C GLY A 7 26.32 36.19 20.84
N LEU A 8 26.86 37.08 20.02
CA LEU A 8 26.71 37.08 18.57
C LEU A 8 27.28 35.74 18.06
N ASN A 9 26.47 34.68 18.02
CA ASN A 9 26.92 33.41 17.49
C ASN A 9 26.73 33.38 15.97
N LYS A 10 27.89 33.30 15.33
CA LYS A 10 28.15 33.29 13.91
C LYS A 10 27.92 31.85 13.46
N GLY A 11 26.69 31.49 13.08
CA GLY A 11 26.38 30.08 12.77
C GLY A 11 25.10 29.76 12.00
N ASP A 12 24.08 30.62 11.98
CA ASP A 12 22.72 30.19 11.56
C ASP A 12 22.23 30.77 10.23
N SER A 13 23.11 30.88 9.23
CA SER A 13 22.72 31.46 7.92
C SER A 13 22.89 30.53 6.72
N MET A 14 22.96 29.21 6.92
CA MET A 14 22.91 28.21 5.82
C MET A 14 22.03 26.97 6.12
N ALA A 15 21.49 26.81 7.33
CA ALA A 15 20.59 25.70 7.66
C ALA A 15 19.09 26.04 7.46
N GLY A 16 18.69 27.31 7.65
CA GLY A 16 17.29 27.74 7.54
C GLY A 16 16.74 27.77 6.11
N ILE A 17 17.60 28.00 5.11
CA ILE A 17 17.20 28.04 3.69
C ILE A 17 17.19 26.63 3.08
N LEU A 18 18.00 25.69 3.60
CA LEU A 18 18.06 24.32 3.10
C LEU A 18 16.85 23.47 3.52
N LEU A 19 16.22 23.77 4.66
CA LEU A 19 15.04 23.05 5.14
C LEU A 19 13.77 23.32 4.30
N ILE A 20 13.63 24.51 3.72
CA ILE A 20 12.44 24.85 2.91
C ILE A 20 12.51 24.18 1.53
N ALA A 21 13.71 23.97 0.96
CA ALA A 21 13.87 23.29 -0.32
C ALA A 21 13.52 21.79 -0.25
N ILE A 22 13.77 21.13 0.89
CA ILE A 22 13.43 19.71 1.07
C ILE A 22 11.91 19.52 1.29
N ALA A 23 11.24 20.48 1.93
CA ALA A 23 9.79 20.41 2.14
C ALA A 23 8.98 20.54 0.83
N PHE A 24 9.51 21.22 -0.19
CA PHE A 24 8.80 21.36 -1.48
C PHE A 24 9.00 20.19 -2.45
N VAL A 25 10.07 19.41 -2.31
CA VAL A 25 10.30 18.23 -3.17
C VAL A 25 9.38 17.06 -2.80
N PHE A 26 8.82 17.02 -1.58
CA PHE A 26 7.90 15.96 -1.17
C PHE A 26 6.43 16.16 -1.56
N ILE A 27 6.03 17.35 -2.02
CA ILE A 27 4.61 17.66 -2.26
C ILE A 27 4.19 17.40 -3.72
N PHE A 28 5.13 17.18 -4.66
CA PHE A 28 4.81 17.18 -6.10
C PHE A 28 5.16 15.89 -6.88
N SER A 29 5.44 14.77 -6.22
CA SER A 29 5.68 13.49 -6.93
C SER A 29 4.42 12.64 -7.16
N SER A 30 3.24 13.07 -6.72
CA SER A 30 1.97 12.35 -6.93
C SER A 30 1.07 13.04 -7.95
N SER A 31 1.64 13.61 -9.01
CA SER A 31 0.86 14.00 -10.18
C SER A 31 0.55 12.76 -11.03
N GLY A 32 -0.64 12.19 -10.82
CA GLY A 32 -1.35 11.46 -11.87
C GLY A 32 -1.59 9.98 -11.63
N TYR A 33 -2.49 9.65 -10.69
CA TYR A 33 -3.43 8.55 -10.91
C TYR A 33 -4.78 8.98 -10.36
N ALA A 34 -5.74 9.22 -11.24
CA ALA A 34 -7.15 9.05 -10.89
C ALA A 34 -7.41 7.53 -10.73
N GLY A 35 -6.69 6.92 -9.79
CA GLY A 35 -6.84 5.53 -9.38
C GLY A 35 -7.57 5.56 -8.05
N GLU A 36 -8.52 4.65 -7.88
CA GLU A 36 -9.14 4.31 -6.59
C GLU A 36 -8.14 4.46 -5.43
N MET A 37 -8.58 5.03 -4.29
CA MET A 37 -7.78 5.00 -3.07
C MET A 37 -7.63 3.56 -2.60
N ILE A 38 -6.65 2.86 -3.17
CA ILE A 38 -6.28 1.52 -2.79
C ILE A 38 -5.56 1.62 -1.45
N GLY A 39 -6.16 1.04 -0.40
CA GLY A 39 -5.58 1.00 0.94
C GLY A 39 -4.27 0.22 0.98
N SER A 40 -3.53 0.34 2.09
CA SER A 40 -2.34 -0.49 2.33
C SER A 40 -2.66 -1.99 2.31
N PRO A 41 -1.71 -2.84 1.88
CA PRO A 41 -1.95 -4.28 1.85
C PRO A 41 -2.23 -4.84 3.25
N ARG A 42 -3.14 -5.82 3.31
CA ARG A 42 -3.41 -6.64 4.50
C ARG A 42 -3.19 -8.11 4.19
N TYR A 43 -2.69 -8.87 5.15
CA TYR A 43 -2.28 -10.26 4.96
C TYR A 43 -3.24 -11.23 5.63
N TYR A 44 -3.48 -12.38 5.01
CA TYR A 44 -4.47 -13.35 5.49
C TYR A 44 -4.00 -14.79 5.30
N ARG A 45 -4.41 -15.68 6.20
CA ARG A 45 -4.13 -17.12 6.10
C ARG A 45 -5.01 -17.82 5.08
N TYR A 46 -6.28 -17.41 4.99
CA TYR A 46 -7.29 -18.14 4.25
C TYR A 46 -8.14 -17.20 3.39
N ILE A 47 -8.86 -17.81 2.45
CA ILE A 47 -9.93 -17.17 1.68
C ILE A 47 -11.17 -18.04 1.77
N LYS A 48 -12.35 -17.42 1.69
CA LYS A 48 -13.58 -18.12 1.32
C LYS A 48 -13.68 -18.14 -0.20
N ASP A 49 -13.68 -19.34 -0.77
CA ASP A 49 -13.69 -19.58 -2.22
C ASP A 49 -15.07 -19.91 -2.79
N SER A 50 -16.12 -19.87 -1.96
CA SER A 50 -17.50 -20.20 -2.34
C SER A 50 -18.15 -19.20 -3.28
N SER A 51 -17.64 -17.96 -3.36
CA SER A 51 -18.20 -16.88 -4.18
C SER A 51 -17.17 -15.81 -4.50
N LEU A 52 -17.36 -15.10 -5.61
CA LEU A 52 -16.59 -13.91 -5.95
C LEU A 52 -17.28 -12.63 -5.44
N PRO A 53 -16.52 -11.57 -5.09
CA PRO A 53 -15.07 -11.55 -4.90
C PRO A 53 -14.66 -12.47 -3.75
N TYR A 54 -13.45 -13.04 -3.81
CA TYR A 54 -12.98 -13.89 -2.71
C TYR A 54 -12.85 -13.07 -1.43
N GLN A 55 -13.33 -13.63 -0.33
CA GLN A 55 -13.25 -12.98 0.97
C GLN A 55 -12.03 -13.49 1.72
N PRO A 56 -10.99 -12.65 1.93
CA PRO A 56 -9.89 -13.03 2.79
C PRO A 56 -10.36 -13.15 4.25
N THR A 57 -9.81 -14.11 4.98
CA THR A 57 -10.19 -14.41 6.36
C THR A 57 -8.96 -14.76 7.18
N ASP A 58 -9.04 -14.50 8.48
CA ASP A 58 -7.94 -14.69 9.44
C ASP A 58 -6.75 -13.77 9.12
N GLU A 59 -6.92 -12.49 9.49
CA GLU A 59 -5.94 -11.44 9.26
C GLU A 59 -4.69 -11.65 10.11
N ILE A 60 -3.53 -11.48 9.49
CA ILE A 60 -2.21 -11.66 10.11
C ILE A 60 -1.29 -10.49 9.73
N ASN A 61 -0.19 -10.34 10.46
CA ASN A 61 0.88 -9.44 10.07
C ASN A 61 1.79 -10.08 8.97
N TYR A 62 2.63 -9.24 8.37
CA TYR A 62 3.56 -9.67 7.31
C TYR A 62 4.60 -10.69 7.80
N GLU A 63 5.10 -10.56 9.03
CA GLU A 63 6.11 -11.47 9.57
C GLU A 63 5.56 -12.90 9.67
N GLU A 64 4.34 -13.06 10.17
CA GLU A 64 3.62 -14.34 10.17
C GLU A 64 3.40 -14.85 8.74
N ALA A 65 2.94 -13.99 7.83
CA ALA A 65 2.65 -14.39 6.45
C ALA A 65 3.86 -15.01 5.74
N ASN A 66 5.05 -14.43 5.90
CA ASN A 66 6.28 -14.94 5.26
C ASN A 66 6.76 -16.28 5.81
N ASN A 67 6.30 -16.67 7.00
CA ASN A 67 6.61 -17.97 7.58
C ASN A 67 5.64 -19.08 7.13
N LEU A 68 4.57 -18.73 6.39
CA LEU A 68 3.59 -19.68 5.90
C LEU A 68 3.97 -20.25 4.54
N TYR A 69 3.57 -21.51 4.32
CA TYR A 69 3.63 -22.12 2.99
C TYR A 69 2.73 -21.40 1.99
N THR A 70 1.57 -20.91 2.42
CA THR A 70 0.63 -20.14 1.60
C THR A 70 0.04 -19.01 2.42
N TYR A 71 -0.06 -17.84 1.82
CA TYR A 71 -0.75 -16.68 2.38
C TYR A 71 -1.35 -15.83 1.26
N TYR A 72 -2.18 -14.88 1.65
CA TYR A 72 -2.85 -13.95 0.74
C TYR A 72 -2.54 -12.51 1.13
N GLU A 73 -2.39 -11.65 0.12
CA GLU A 73 -2.27 -10.20 0.27
C GLU A 73 -3.48 -9.55 -0.41
N ALA A 74 -4.27 -8.81 0.36
CA ALA A 74 -5.48 -8.17 -0.12
C ALA A 74 -5.37 -6.65 -0.05
N TYR A 75 -5.94 -6.02 -1.07
CA TYR A 75 -6.11 -4.58 -1.17
C TYR A 75 -7.60 -4.25 -1.19
N PHE A 76 -7.94 -3.16 -0.53
CA PHE A 76 -9.32 -2.72 -0.37
C PHE A 76 -9.49 -1.29 -0.89
N ASP A 77 -10.65 -1.00 -1.45
CA ASP A 77 -11.05 0.38 -1.74
C ASP A 77 -11.52 1.12 -0.47
N GLY A 78 -11.91 2.39 -0.64
CA GLY A 78 -12.44 3.21 0.45
C GLY A 78 -13.78 2.72 1.04
N GLU A 79 -14.49 1.81 0.36
CA GLU A 79 -15.73 1.18 0.85
C GLU A 79 -15.47 -0.16 1.54
N GLY A 80 -14.21 -0.59 1.62
CA GLY A 80 -13.81 -1.85 2.24
C GLY A 80 -14.05 -3.09 1.37
N ARG A 81 -14.25 -2.92 0.06
CA ARG A 81 -14.36 -4.04 -0.89
C ARG A 81 -12.98 -4.46 -1.37
N VAL A 82 -12.78 -5.76 -1.56
CA VAL A 82 -11.50 -6.29 -2.09
C VAL A 82 -11.38 -5.87 -3.56
N VAL A 83 -10.35 -5.09 -3.90
CA VAL A 83 -10.07 -4.67 -5.29
C VAL A 83 -8.93 -5.45 -5.91
N SER A 84 -8.03 -6.01 -5.09
CA SER A 84 -7.02 -6.95 -5.56
C SER A 84 -6.73 -7.98 -4.48
N LEU A 85 -6.53 -9.23 -4.92
CA LEU A 85 -6.15 -10.33 -4.07
C LEU A 85 -5.00 -11.09 -4.73
N LYS A 86 -3.90 -11.25 -4.01
CA LYS A 86 -2.73 -11.98 -4.45
C LYS A 86 -2.57 -13.24 -3.62
N LYS A 87 -2.23 -14.36 -4.25
CA LYS A 87 -1.86 -15.58 -3.54
C LYS A 87 -0.37 -15.81 -3.64
N PHE A 88 0.25 -16.11 -2.51
CA PHE A 88 1.65 -16.47 -2.43
C PHE A 88 1.81 -17.92 -1.98
N VAL A 89 2.77 -18.63 -2.57
CA VAL A 89 3.18 -19.98 -2.18
C VAL A 89 4.69 -20.00 -1.98
N LYS A 90 5.15 -20.35 -0.77
CA LYS A 90 6.56 -20.28 -0.34
C LYS A 90 7.19 -18.91 -0.65
N GLY A 91 6.46 -17.83 -0.37
CA GLY A 91 6.89 -16.46 -0.65
C GLY A 91 6.90 -16.04 -2.13
N LYS A 92 6.54 -16.93 -3.07
CA LYS A 92 6.43 -16.61 -4.49
C LYS A 92 4.99 -16.28 -4.84
N LEU A 93 4.78 -15.19 -5.58
CA LEU A 93 3.47 -14.85 -6.12
C LEU A 93 3.03 -15.95 -7.10
N GLU A 94 1.83 -16.51 -6.90
CA GLU A 94 1.26 -17.56 -7.74
C GLU A 94 0.25 -16.97 -8.72
N TRP A 95 -0.68 -16.15 -8.22
CA TRP A 95 -1.66 -15.43 -9.03
C TRP A 95 -2.13 -14.12 -8.38
N VAL A 96 -2.69 -13.26 -9.22
CA VAL A 96 -3.37 -12.01 -8.84
C VAL A 96 -4.78 -12.03 -9.42
N ASP A 97 -5.77 -11.76 -8.58
CA ASP A 97 -7.11 -11.35 -9.00
C ASP A 97 -7.25 -9.83 -8.82
N LYS A 98 -7.86 -9.18 -9.82
CA LYS A 98 -8.34 -7.79 -9.75
C LYS A 98 -9.84 -7.79 -9.94
N TYR A 99 -10.53 -6.96 -9.15
CA TYR A 99 -11.98 -6.84 -9.18
C TYR A 99 -12.37 -5.41 -9.52
N VAL A 100 -13.34 -5.25 -10.43
CA VAL A 100 -13.92 -3.95 -10.78
C VAL A 100 -15.38 -3.97 -10.41
N TYR A 101 -15.80 -2.94 -9.67
CA TYR A 101 -17.17 -2.77 -9.21
C TYR A 101 -17.87 -1.67 -10.02
N GLY A 102 -19.13 -1.90 -10.35
CA GLY A 102 -19.99 -0.91 -10.99
C GLY A 102 -20.45 0.18 -10.04
N ALA A 103 -21.17 1.17 -10.58
CA ALA A 103 -21.69 2.30 -9.81
C ALA A 103 -22.64 1.90 -8.65
N THR A 104 -23.26 0.72 -8.73
CA THR A 104 -24.14 0.15 -7.68
C THR A 104 -23.39 -0.68 -6.65
N GLY A 105 -22.07 -0.85 -6.81
CA GLY A 105 -21.23 -1.70 -5.98
C GLY A 105 -21.29 -3.20 -6.33
N SER A 106 -22.03 -3.60 -7.38
CA SER A 106 -21.98 -4.96 -7.90
C SER A 106 -20.65 -5.24 -8.60
N LEU A 107 -20.13 -6.45 -8.47
CA LEU A 107 -18.96 -6.90 -9.24
C LEU A 107 -19.29 -6.93 -10.72
N GLU A 108 -18.58 -6.14 -11.53
CA GLU A 108 -18.76 -6.08 -12.98
C GLU A 108 -17.72 -6.91 -13.73
N SER A 109 -16.48 -6.90 -13.24
CA SER A 109 -15.39 -7.62 -13.90
C SER A 109 -14.41 -8.21 -12.91
N ARG A 110 -13.78 -9.30 -13.36
CA ARG A 110 -12.66 -9.96 -12.71
C ARG A 110 -11.60 -10.27 -13.74
N GLU A 111 -10.37 -9.92 -13.43
CA GLU A 111 -9.19 -10.34 -14.19
C GLU A 111 -8.31 -11.21 -13.29
N ARG A 112 -7.90 -12.38 -13.80
CA ARG A 112 -6.91 -13.25 -13.14
C ARG A 112 -5.65 -13.32 -13.98
N SER A 113 -4.51 -13.11 -13.35
CA SER A 113 -3.19 -13.29 -13.96
C SER A 113 -2.38 -14.28 -13.14
N ALA A 114 -1.77 -15.27 -13.80
CA ALA A 114 -0.77 -16.15 -13.19
C ALA A 114 0.63 -15.55 -13.39
N LEU A 115 1.59 -15.91 -12.52
CA LEU A 115 2.96 -15.41 -12.63
C LEU A 115 3.59 -15.70 -14.01
N ASP A 116 3.31 -16.86 -14.59
CA ASP A 116 3.82 -17.29 -15.90
C ASP A 116 3.29 -16.43 -17.06
N THR A 117 2.25 -15.64 -16.83
CA THR A 117 1.64 -14.74 -17.83
C THR A 117 2.17 -13.30 -17.73
N ILE A 118 2.97 -12.98 -16.70
CA ILE A 118 3.41 -11.60 -16.38
C ILE A 118 4.88 -11.36 -16.78
N LEU A 119 5.64 -12.40 -17.13
CA LEU A 119 7.01 -12.28 -17.63
C LEU A 119 7.07 -12.74 -19.10
N PRO A 120 7.58 -11.91 -20.04
CA PRO A 120 7.88 -12.34 -21.41
C PRO A 120 9.07 -13.30 -21.49
#